data_AF-A0A0F9HLV1-F1
#
_entry.id   AF-A0A0F9HLV1-F1
#
_cell.length_a   1.000
_cell.length_b   1.000
_cell.length_c   1.000
_cell.angle_alpha   90.00
_cell.angle_beta   90.00
_cell.angle_gamma   90.00
#
_symmetry.space_group_name_H-M   'P 1'
#
loop_
_entity.id
_entity.type
_entity.pdbx_description
1 polymer ?
#
loop_
_entity_poly.entity_id
_entity_poly.type
_entity_poly.pdbx_seq_one_letter_code
_entity_poly.pdbx_strand_id
1 'polypeptide(L)'
;MQKSEMIDITLAPYEDPACGLDWPEQTPKIMHRLEDILSSFESPIDYELHEEYLGRGADWPTIIITVGGIAGVTFFAIPTAHKKVREALEEWKLIGFEIRKLVDYVSKKERVVAQPVELLLLVAMEHLEEVVDSDSATFEAMEKLADIGDYEQLSGAYAFIFRVNNVFWEVAVSGEGQIMHMKKREGDGFQKNIQ
;
A
#
# COMPACT_ATOMS: atom_id res chain seq x y z
N MET A 1 0.90 -5.58 23.24
CA MET A 1 -0.16 -5.66 22.21
C MET A 1 0.54 -5.46 20.88
N GLN A 2 0.69 -6.52 20.07
CA GLN A 2 1.09 -6.34 18.68
C GLN A 2 -0.05 -5.56 18.02
N LYS A 3 0.23 -4.37 17.47
CA LYS A 3 -0.66 -3.76 16.49
C LYS A 3 -0.84 -4.82 15.41
N SER A 4 -2.06 -5.29 15.14
CA SER A 4 -2.31 -5.95 13.85
C SER A 4 -1.81 -4.99 12.79
N GLU A 5 -0.97 -5.46 11.88
CA GLU A 5 -0.57 -4.66 10.73
C GLU A 5 -1.83 -4.38 9.93
N MET A 6 -2.22 -3.11 9.93
CA MET A 6 -3.43 -2.58 9.33
C MET A 6 -3.10 -2.17 7.90
N ILE A 7 -3.95 -2.55 6.95
CA ILE A 7 -3.74 -2.36 5.52
C ILE A 7 -4.49 -1.11 5.11
N ASP A 8 -3.76 -0.05 4.78
CA ASP A 8 -4.36 1.28 4.58
C ASP A 8 -4.51 1.62 3.09
N ILE A 9 -5.75 1.94 2.69
CA ILE A 9 -6.07 2.53 1.39
C ILE A 9 -6.25 4.03 1.59
N THR A 10 -5.47 4.84 0.88
CA THR A 10 -5.51 6.29 1.00
C THR A 10 -6.35 6.91 -0.11
N LEU A 11 -7.38 7.66 0.26
CA LEU A 11 -8.20 8.42 -0.70
C LEU A 11 -7.57 9.77 -1.03
N ALA A 12 -8.05 10.42 -2.08
CA ALA A 12 -7.62 11.78 -2.37
C ALA A 12 -8.06 12.73 -1.25
N PRO A 13 -7.27 13.79 -0.97
CA PRO A 13 -7.74 14.88 -0.15
C PRO A 13 -9.08 15.40 -0.68
N TYR A 14 -10.01 15.63 0.23
CA TYR A 14 -11.30 16.17 -0.17
C TYR A 14 -11.27 17.70 -0.12
N GLU A 15 -11.71 18.29 -1.22
CA GLU A 15 -12.20 19.66 -1.30
C GLU A 15 -13.64 19.49 -1.78
N ASP A 16 -14.64 19.54 -0.89
CA ASP A 16 -16.04 19.44 -1.31
C ASP A 16 -16.61 20.85 -1.57
N PRO A 17 -16.63 21.31 -2.83
CA PRO A 17 -17.16 22.63 -3.16
C PRO A 17 -18.66 22.78 -2.86
N ALA A 18 -19.40 21.68 -2.71
CA ALA A 18 -20.81 21.73 -2.30
C ALA A 18 -20.97 22.03 -0.79
N CYS A 19 -19.94 21.74 0.01
CA CYS A 19 -19.96 21.90 1.46
C CYS A 19 -19.08 23.05 1.99
N GLY A 20 -18.18 23.62 1.18
CA GLY A 20 -17.33 24.76 1.55
C GLY A 20 -15.92 24.38 2.01
N LEU A 21 -15.24 25.26 2.76
CA LEU A 21 -13.86 25.05 3.26
C LEU A 21 -13.79 24.63 4.74
N ASP A 22 -14.94 24.33 5.37
CA ASP A 22 -14.99 23.97 6.79
C ASP A 22 -14.82 22.46 6.96
N TRP A 23 -13.58 22.00 7.14
CA TRP A 23 -13.23 20.57 7.19
C TRP A 23 -13.92 19.82 8.33
N PRO A 24 -13.93 20.31 9.59
CA PRO A 24 -14.66 19.67 10.68
C PRO A 24 -16.14 19.40 10.41
N GLU A 25 -16.80 20.25 9.61
CA GLU A 25 -18.20 20.05 9.22
C GLU A 25 -18.37 19.07 8.03
N GLN A 26 -17.32 18.89 7.24
CA GLN A 26 -17.31 18.03 6.05
C GLN A 26 -16.95 16.58 6.38
N THR A 27 -15.96 16.35 7.24
CA THR A 27 -15.45 15.02 7.57
C THR A 27 -16.57 14.04 7.92
N PRO A 28 -17.54 14.37 8.82
CA PRO A 28 -18.60 13.43 9.17
C PRO A 28 -19.52 13.07 8.00
N LYS A 29 -19.77 14.02 7.09
CA LYS A 29 -20.63 13.79 5.91
C LYS A 29 -19.95 12.89 4.89
N ILE A 30 -18.65 13.10 4.68
CA ILE A 30 -17.84 12.30 3.77
C ILE A 30 -17.67 10.89 4.34
N MET A 31 -17.36 10.75 5.63
CA MET A 31 -17.29 9.45 6.28
C MET A 31 -18.62 8.69 6.16
N HIS A 32 -19.75 9.33 6.44
CA HIS A 32 -21.06 8.69 6.28
C HIS A 32 -21.35 8.24 4.84
N ARG A 33 -21.00 9.07 3.84
CA ARG A 33 -21.09 8.69 2.42
C ARG A 33 -20.23 7.47 2.09
N LEU A 34 -19.02 7.42 2.63
CA LEU A 34 -18.10 6.29 2.43
C LEU A 34 -18.59 5.03 3.12
N GLU A 35 -19.15 5.14 4.33
CA GLU A 35 -19.81 4.03 5.02
C GLU A 35 -20.95 3.46 4.17
N ASP A 36 -21.80 4.31 3.60
CA ASP A 36 -22.87 3.87 2.69
C ASP A 36 -22.32 3.14 1.46
N ILE A 37 -21.28 3.70 0.83
CA ILE A 37 -20.61 3.08 -0.32
C ILE A 37 -20.07 1.69 0.06
N LEU A 38 -19.34 1.59 1.17
CA LEU A 38 -18.69 0.37 1.60
C LEU A 38 -19.69 -0.66 2.16
N SER A 39 -20.82 -0.24 2.72
CA SER A 39 -21.88 -1.14 3.21
C SER A 39 -22.49 -2.00 2.10
N SER A 40 -22.40 -1.54 0.85
CA SER A 40 -22.87 -2.25 -0.34
C SER A 40 -21.78 -3.10 -1.01
N PHE A 41 -20.57 -3.15 -0.44
CA PHE A 41 -19.50 -4.01 -0.91
C PHE A 41 -19.69 -5.44 -0.40
N GLU A 42 -20.04 -6.36 -1.30
CA GLU A 42 -20.28 -7.77 -0.99
C GLU A 42 -18.96 -8.56 -0.82
N SER A 43 -18.19 -8.30 0.25
CA SER A 43 -16.96 -9.02 0.58
C SER A 43 -16.81 -9.19 2.10
N PRO A 44 -16.17 -10.27 2.58
CA PRO A 44 -15.92 -10.51 4.00
C PRO A 44 -14.83 -9.61 4.60
N ILE A 45 -14.63 -8.40 4.09
CA ILE A 45 -13.59 -7.48 4.56
C ILE A 45 -14.14 -6.62 5.70
N ASP A 46 -13.46 -6.66 6.84
CA ASP A 46 -13.66 -5.72 7.93
C ASP A 46 -12.81 -4.47 7.67
N TYR A 47 -13.44 -3.30 7.74
CA TYR A 47 -12.80 -2.02 7.51
C TYR A 47 -13.17 -0.98 8.56
N GLU A 48 -12.30 0.00 8.75
CA GLU A 48 -12.49 1.21 9.55
C GLU A 48 -12.17 2.43 8.69
N LEU A 49 -12.91 3.51 8.90
CA LEU A 49 -12.65 4.79 8.28
C LEU A 49 -12.10 5.76 9.31
N HIS A 50 -11.02 6.45 8.98
CA HIS A 50 -10.51 7.53 9.82
C HIS A 50 -9.93 8.66 8.98
N GLU A 51 -9.88 9.85 9.56
CA GLU A 51 -9.28 11.03 8.96
C GLU A 51 -7.79 11.12 9.35
N GLU A 52 -6.95 11.41 8.37
CA GLU A 52 -5.56 11.83 8.58
C GLU A 52 -5.25 13.12 7.82
N TYR A 53 -4.21 13.82 8.26
CA TYR A 53 -3.71 15.02 7.60
C TYR A 53 -2.41 14.66 6.87
N LEU A 54 -2.45 14.71 5.54
CA LEU A 54 -1.33 14.33 4.69
C LEU A 54 -0.73 15.57 3.99
N GLY A 55 0.53 15.45 3.59
CA GLY A 55 1.26 16.52 2.89
C GLY A 55 2.23 17.30 3.79
N ARG A 56 3.40 17.64 3.22
CA ARG A 56 4.41 18.46 3.92
C ARG A 56 4.12 19.94 3.73
N GLY A 57 3.69 20.60 4.80
CA GLY A 57 3.51 22.07 4.85
C GLY A 57 2.14 22.58 4.42
N ALA A 58 1.25 21.68 3.98
CA ALA A 58 -0.17 21.93 3.84
C ALA A 58 -0.87 20.66 4.37
N ASP A 59 -1.52 20.78 5.52
CA ASP A 59 -2.22 19.67 6.18
C ASP A 59 -3.51 19.39 5.40
N TRP A 60 -3.45 18.47 4.44
CA TRP A 60 -4.59 18.13 3.59
C TRP A 60 -5.42 17.03 4.25
N PRO A 61 -6.68 17.31 4.65
CA PRO A 61 -7.53 16.32 5.28
C PRO A 61 -7.88 15.22 4.27
N THR A 62 -7.63 13.99 4.68
CA THR A 62 -7.73 12.81 3.83
C THR A 62 -8.39 11.69 4.61
N ILE A 63 -9.30 10.95 3.95
CA ILE A 63 -9.87 9.75 4.56
C ILE A 63 -9.03 8.54 4.20
N ILE A 64 -8.70 7.75 5.22
CA ILE A 64 -8.02 6.46 5.11
C ILE A 64 -9.05 5.36 5.37
N ILE A 65 -9.04 4.33 4.51
CA ILE A 65 -9.78 3.09 4.72
C ILE A 65 -8.78 2.06 5.25
N THR A 66 -8.87 1.75 6.53
CA THR A 66 -8.07 0.71 7.16
C THR A 66 -8.78 -0.61 7.07
N VAL A 67 -8.13 -1.59 6.45
CA VAL A 67 -8.60 -2.97 6.40
C VAL A 67 -8.04 -3.73 7.61
N GLY A 68 -8.94 -4.14 8.51
CA GLY A 68 -8.60 -4.77 9.79
C GLY A 68 -8.67 -6.30 9.78
N GLY A 69 -9.51 -6.88 8.92
CA GLY A 69 -9.60 -8.33 8.71
C GLY A 69 -10.16 -8.71 7.34
N ILE A 70 -9.83 -9.90 6.85
CA ILE A 70 -10.66 -10.64 5.89
C ILE A 70 -11.18 -11.85 6.65
N ALA A 71 -12.49 -12.09 6.69
CA ALA A 71 -13.04 -13.18 7.48
C ALA A 71 -12.40 -14.53 7.09
N GLY A 72 -11.83 -15.21 8.08
CA GLY A 72 -11.14 -16.50 7.90
C GLY A 72 -9.67 -16.40 7.47
N VAL A 73 -9.09 -15.20 7.38
CA VAL A 73 -7.69 -14.98 7.03
C VAL A 73 -7.01 -14.06 8.05
N THR A 74 -5.91 -14.53 8.64
CA THR A 74 -5.02 -13.67 9.43
C THR A 74 -4.16 -12.87 8.48
N PHE A 75 -4.20 -11.54 8.54
CA PHE A 75 -3.24 -10.72 7.82
C PHE A 75 -1.83 -11.06 8.28
N PHE A 76 -0.99 -11.47 7.33
CA PHE A 76 0.43 -11.64 7.58
C PHE A 76 1.10 -10.29 7.44
N ALA A 77 2.05 -10.00 8.33
CA ALA A 77 2.90 -8.84 8.19
C ALA A 77 3.67 -8.90 6.86
N ILE A 78 4.14 -7.75 6.36
CA ILE A 78 5.13 -7.71 5.26
C ILE A 78 6.18 -8.79 5.56
N PRO A 79 6.49 -9.69 4.59
CA PRO A 79 7.40 -10.80 4.81
C PRO A 79 8.61 -10.37 5.62
N THR A 80 8.88 -11.08 6.71
CA THR A 80 10.11 -10.88 7.49
C THR A 80 11.30 -10.95 6.54
N ALA A 81 12.30 -10.08 6.74
CA ALA A 81 13.54 -10.10 5.96
C ALA A 81 14.05 -11.55 5.81
N HIS A 82 14.44 -11.90 4.58
CA HIS A 82 14.89 -13.20 4.09
C HIS A 82 13.81 -14.26 3.79
N LYS A 83 12.50 -13.92 3.84
CA LYS A 83 11.46 -14.83 3.33
C LYS A 83 11.61 -15.02 1.81
N LYS A 84 11.37 -16.24 1.33
CA LYS A 84 11.36 -16.54 -0.10
C LYS A 84 10.18 -15.86 -0.80
N VAL A 85 10.47 -15.21 -1.92
CA VAL A 85 9.47 -14.46 -2.71
C VAL A 85 8.36 -15.38 -3.21
N ARG A 86 8.68 -16.58 -3.69
CA ARG A 86 7.68 -17.54 -4.17
C ARG A 86 6.67 -17.95 -3.09
N GLU A 87 7.16 -18.27 -1.88
CA GLU A 87 6.30 -18.64 -0.75
C GLU A 87 5.40 -17.46 -0.34
N ALA A 88 5.97 -16.25 -0.28
CA ALA A 88 5.21 -15.04 -0.01
C ALA A 88 4.16 -14.76 -1.10
N LEU A 89 4.50 -14.89 -2.39
CA LEU A 89 3.57 -14.70 -3.51
C LEU A 89 2.35 -15.63 -3.42
N GLU A 90 2.56 -16.91 -3.12
CA GLU A 90 1.47 -17.88 -3.01
C GLU A 90 0.50 -17.53 -1.87
N GLU A 91 1.02 -17.09 -0.71
CA GLU A 91 0.21 -16.65 0.42
C GLU A 91 -0.55 -15.34 0.11
N TRP A 92 0.13 -14.38 -0.52
CA TRP A 92 -0.42 -13.04 -0.75
C TRP A 92 -1.39 -12.98 -1.93
N LYS A 93 -1.41 -13.95 -2.84
CA LYS A 93 -2.34 -13.94 -3.98
C LYS A 93 -3.81 -13.92 -3.56
N LEU A 94 -4.19 -14.68 -2.54
CA LEU A 94 -5.58 -14.73 -2.07
C LEU A 94 -5.97 -13.44 -1.33
N ILE A 95 -5.11 -13.00 -0.41
CA ILE A 95 -5.33 -11.76 0.36
C ILE A 95 -5.34 -10.54 -0.58
N GLY A 96 -4.34 -10.45 -1.44
CA GLY A 96 -4.19 -9.38 -2.42
C GLY A 96 -5.35 -9.33 -3.40
N PHE A 97 -5.97 -10.46 -3.75
CA PHE A 97 -7.15 -10.47 -4.60
C PHE A 97 -8.36 -9.77 -3.94
N GLU A 98 -8.64 -10.04 -2.67
CA GLU A 98 -9.76 -9.39 -1.96
C GLU A 98 -9.48 -7.89 -1.72
N ILE A 99 -8.25 -7.52 -1.37
CA ILE A 99 -7.88 -6.10 -1.21
C ILE A 99 -7.97 -5.38 -2.56
N ARG A 100 -7.49 -5.99 -3.66
CA ARG A 100 -7.62 -5.39 -5.01
C ARG A 100 -9.08 -5.18 -5.39
N LYS A 101 -9.99 -6.11 -5.08
CA LYS A 101 -11.43 -5.90 -5.30
C LYS A 101 -11.96 -4.69 -4.54
N LEU A 102 -11.54 -4.51 -3.28
CA LEU A 102 -11.95 -3.36 -2.48
C LEU A 102 -11.41 -2.05 -3.10
N VAL A 103 -10.13 -2.02 -3.46
CA VAL A 103 -9.51 -0.87 -4.15
C VAL A 103 -10.24 -0.57 -5.47
N ASP A 104 -10.52 -1.58 -6.29
CA ASP A 104 -11.26 -1.46 -7.55
C ASP A 104 -12.71 -1.01 -7.35
N TYR A 105 -13.32 -1.40 -6.24
CA TYR A 105 -14.68 -0.99 -5.89
C TYR A 105 -14.72 0.48 -5.46
N VAL A 106 -13.84 0.87 -4.55
CA VAL A 106 -13.73 2.23 -4.02
C VAL A 106 -13.30 3.20 -5.12
N SER A 107 -12.33 2.82 -5.96
CA SER A 107 -11.81 3.68 -7.06
C SER A 107 -12.85 4.06 -8.11
N LYS A 108 -13.96 3.30 -8.22
CA LYS A 108 -15.10 3.64 -9.10
C LYS A 108 -15.99 4.76 -8.53
N LYS A 109 -15.87 5.05 -7.25
CA LYS A 109 -16.72 6.00 -6.52
C LYS A 109 -15.94 7.20 -6.00
N GLU A 110 -14.70 6.95 -5.60
CA GLU A 110 -13.81 7.91 -4.95
C GLU A 110 -12.43 7.79 -5.58
N ARG A 111 -11.66 8.89 -5.60
CA ARG A 111 -10.30 8.84 -6.10
C ARG A 111 -9.40 8.21 -5.04
N VAL A 112 -8.79 7.07 -5.35
CA VAL A 112 -7.71 6.46 -4.54
C VAL A 112 -6.38 7.07 -4.99
N VAL A 113 -5.55 7.52 -4.05
CA VAL A 113 -4.23 8.09 -4.35
C VAL A 113 -3.08 7.18 -3.94
N ALA A 114 -3.27 6.31 -2.95
CA ALA A 114 -2.31 5.27 -2.61
C ALA A 114 -3.00 3.96 -2.24
N GLN A 115 -2.47 2.87 -2.79
CA GLN A 115 -2.79 1.51 -2.42
C GLN A 115 -2.00 1.10 -1.17
N PRO A 116 -2.45 0.07 -0.44
CA PRO A 116 -1.71 -0.49 0.67
C PRO A 116 -0.34 -0.99 0.25
N VAL A 117 0.66 -0.82 1.12
CA VAL A 117 2.05 -1.22 0.87
C VAL A 117 2.18 -2.70 0.54
N GLU A 118 1.32 -3.54 1.11
CA GLU A 118 1.25 -4.98 0.86
C GLU A 118 0.89 -5.28 -0.60
N LEU A 119 -0.04 -4.51 -1.18
CA LEU A 119 -0.35 -4.63 -2.61
C LEU A 119 0.82 -4.14 -3.47
N LEU A 120 1.51 -3.07 -3.06
CA LEU A 120 2.70 -2.58 -3.76
C LEU A 120 3.84 -3.61 -3.74
N LEU A 121 4.03 -4.30 -2.61
CA LEU A 121 4.99 -5.40 -2.51
C LEU A 121 4.58 -6.56 -3.42
N LEU A 122 3.30 -6.92 -3.46
CA LEU A 122 2.80 -7.96 -4.35
C LEU A 122 3.10 -7.61 -5.82
N VAL A 123 2.83 -6.37 -6.23
CA VAL A 123 3.18 -5.85 -7.56
C VAL A 123 4.69 -5.96 -7.82
N ALA A 124 5.52 -5.60 -6.84
CA ALA A 124 6.97 -5.70 -6.97
C ALA A 124 7.47 -7.15 -7.11
N MET A 125 6.89 -8.07 -6.34
CA MET A 125 7.23 -9.50 -6.40
C MET A 125 6.79 -10.14 -7.72
N GLU A 126 5.58 -9.80 -8.20
CA GLU A 126 5.07 -10.24 -9.51
C GLU A 126 5.98 -9.77 -10.64
N HIS A 127 6.39 -8.49 -10.62
CA HIS A 127 7.30 -7.95 -11.63
C HIS A 127 8.72 -8.55 -11.55
N LEU A 128 9.22 -8.82 -10.34
CA LEU A 128 10.49 -9.51 -10.15
C LEU A 128 10.46 -10.90 -10.80
N GLU A 129 9.40 -11.68 -10.55
CA GLU A 129 9.22 -13.04 -11.09
C GLU A 129 9.18 -13.08 -12.63
N GLU A 130 8.74 -12.02 -13.29
CA GLU A 130 8.76 -11.91 -14.76
C GLU A 130 10.17 -11.78 -15.34
N VAL A 131 11.12 -11.26 -14.56
CA VAL A 131 12.46 -10.84 -15.05
C VAL A 131 13.57 -11.75 -14.53
N VAL A 132 13.42 -12.31 -13.33
CA VAL A 132 14.43 -13.15 -12.69
C VAL A 132 13.82 -14.43 -12.12
N ASP A 133 14.68 -15.44 -11.94
CA ASP A 133 14.29 -16.71 -11.32
C ASP A 133 13.89 -16.51 -9.84
N SER A 134 12.58 -16.47 -9.60
CA SER A 134 11.95 -16.20 -8.30
C SER A 134 12.19 -17.31 -7.26
N ASP A 135 12.58 -18.52 -7.68
CA ASP A 135 12.82 -19.67 -6.78
C ASP A 135 13.99 -19.43 -5.81
N SER A 136 14.94 -18.58 -6.23
CA SER A 136 16.10 -18.18 -5.43
C SER A 136 15.96 -16.79 -4.78
N ALA A 137 14.84 -16.10 -5.02
CA ALA A 137 14.64 -14.74 -4.60
C ALA A 137 14.20 -14.65 -3.13
N THR A 138 14.87 -13.80 -2.35
CA THR A 138 14.48 -13.45 -0.98
C THR A 138 14.17 -11.97 -0.87
N PHE A 139 13.12 -11.63 -0.13
CA PHE A 139 12.86 -10.23 0.23
C PHE A 139 13.83 -9.80 1.33
N GLU A 140 14.48 -8.65 1.16
CA GLU A 140 15.52 -8.19 2.09
C GLU A 140 15.10 -6.95 2.88
N ALA A 141 14.51 -5.96 2.21
CA ALA A 141 14.16 -4.70 2.83
C ALA A 141 13.13 -3.91 2.00
N MET A 142 12.53 -2.92 2.65
CA MET A 142 11.67 -1.91 2.04
C MET A 142 12.17 -0.52 2.44
N GLU A 143 12.24 0.39 1.47
CA GLU A 143 12.64 1.79 1.66
C GLU A 143 11.50 2.70 1.15
N LYS A 144 11.04 3.67 1.95
CA LYS A 144 10.08 4.68 1.48
C LYS A 144 10.83 5.74 0.68
N LEU A 145 10.45 5.94 -0.59
CA LEU A 145 11.11 6.87 -1.51
C LEU A 145 10.50 8.27 -1.47
N ALA A 146 9.18 8.35 -1.32
CA ALA A 146 8.44 9.61 -1.28
C ALA A 146 7.24 9.50 -0.33
N ASP A 147 6.94 10.59 0.38
CA ASP A 147 5.73 10.69 1.19
C ASP A 147 4.50 10.95 0.31
N ILE A 148 3.34 10.53 0.81
CA ILE A 148 2.06 10.92 0.23
C ILE A 148 1.93 12.45 0.42
N GLY A 149 1.76 13.18 -0.68
CA GLY A 149 1.60 14.64 -0.65
C GLY A 149 2.90 15.46 -0.72
N ASP A 150 4.01 14.89 -1.18
CA ASP A 150 5.20 15.67 -1.55
C ASP A 150 4.95 16.41 -2.88
N TYR A 151 4.99 17.76 -2.84
CA TYR A 151 4.92 18.86 -3.84
C TYR A 151 4.42 18.63 -5.30
N GLU A 152 4.53 17.45 -5.91
CA GLU A 152 4.05 17.13 -7.26
C GLU A 152 3.29 15.79 -7.37
N GLN A 153 3.38 14.89 -6.38
CA GLN A 153 2.76 13.55 -6.42
C GLN A 153 1.98 13.24 -5.13
N LEU A 154 0.68 12.99 -5.27
CA LEU A 154 -0.22 12.62 -4.17
C LEU A 154 -0.17 11.14 -3.80
N SER A 155 0.69 10.33 -4.44
CA SER A 155 0.65 8.87 -4.25
C SER A 155 1.74 8.31 -3.34
N GLY A 156 2.84 9.05 -3.10
CA GLY A 156 4.03 8.47 -2.49
C GLY A 156 4.67 7.37 -3.34
N ALA A 157 5.76 6.76 -2.84
CA ALA A 157 6.47 5.68 -3.53
C ALA A 157 7.32 4.84 -2.57
N TYR A 158 7.53 3.57 -2.91
CA TYR A 158 8.31 2.60 -2.15
C TYR A 158 9.30 1.85 -3.05
N ALA A 159 10.47 1.52 -2.52
CA ALA A 159 11.43 0.59 -3.11
C ALA A 159 11.47 -0.71 -2.30
N PHE A 160 11.31 -1.83 -3.00
CA PHE A 160 11.42 -3.17 -2.45
C PHE A 160 12.73 -3.80 -2.91
N ILE A 161 13.50 -4.31 -1.96
CA ILE A 161 14.84 -4.86 -2.19
C ILE A 161 14.77 -6.36 -2.06
N PHE A 162 15.24 -7.03 -3.10
CA PHE A 162 15.28 -8.48 -3.20
C PHE A 162 16.71 -8.95 -3.43
N ARG A 163 17.04 -10.15 -2.96
CA ARG A 163 18.30 -10.81 -3.27
C ARG A 163 18.02 -12.04 -4.10
N VAL A 164 18.66 -12.12 -5.26
CA VAL A 164 18.54 -13.25 -6.20
C VAL A 164 19.95 -13.69 -6.58
N ASN A 165 20.30 -14.93 -6.28
CA ASN A 165 21.65 -15.48 -6.56
C ASN A 165 22.80 -14.56 -6.11
N ASN A 166 22.72 -14.02 -4.89
CA ASN A 166 23.65 -13.04 -4.30
C ASN A 166 23.70 -11.65 -4.95
N VAL A 167 22.83 -11.36 -5.92
CA VAL A 167 22.69 -10.03 -6.53
C VAL A 167 21.48 -9.33 -5.91
N PHE A 168 21.64 -8.06 -5.54
CA PHE A 168 20.53 -7.25 -5.05
C PHE A 168 19.78 -6.61 -6.21
N TRP A 169 18.46 -6.66 -6.13
CA TRP A 169 17.53 -6.04 -7.07
C TRP A 169 16.65 -5.07 -6.30
N GLU A 170 16.49 -3.87 -6.85
CA GLU A 170 15.57 -2.86 -6.36
C GLU A 170 14.42 -2.74 -7.36
N VAL A 171 13.19 -2.88 -6.86
CA VAL A 171 11.96 -2.63 -7.62
C VAL A 171 11.24 -1.47 -6.95
N ALA A 172 11.14 -0.34 -7.64
CA ALA A 172 10.42 0.83 -7.15
C ALA A 172 9.00 0.88 -7.73
N VAL A 173 8.04 1.13 -6.85
CA VAL A 173 6.61 1.15 -7.17
C VAL A 173 6.00 2.44 -6.62
N SER A 174 5.20 3.14 -7.44
CA SER A 174 4.40 4.29 -6.97
C SER A 174 3.29 3.82 -6.03
N GLY A 175 2.75 4.71 -5.20
CA GLY A 175 1.58 4.35 -4.37
C GLY A 175 0.34 3.98 -5.18
N GLU A 176 0.24 4.37 -6.45
CA GLU A 176 -0.83 3.91 -7.34
C GLU A 176 -0.59 2.49 -7.89
N GLY A 177 0.54 1.84 -7.56
CA GLY A 177 0.86 0.49 -8.00
C GLY A 177 1.57 0.40 -9.35
N GLN A 178 2.17 1.50 -9.84
CA GLN A 178 2.90 1.49 -11.10
C GLN A 178 4.40 1.20 -10.87
N ILE A 179 4.99 0.32 -11.67
CA ILE A 179 6.44 0.10 -11.65
C ILE A 179 7.14 1.37 -12.17
N MET A 180 7.95 1.98 -11.32
CA MET A 180 8.77 3.14 -11.67
C MET A 180 10.07 2.71 -12.32
N HIS A 181 10.76 1.75 -11.69
CA HIS A 181 11.97 1.13 -12.24
C HIS A 181 12.27 -0.22 -11.57
N MET A 182 13.05 -1.02 -12.28
CA MET A 182 13.71 -2.20 -11.74
C MET A 182 15.19 -2.14 -12.11
N LYS A 183 16.10 -2.27 -11.13
CA LYS A 183 17.54 -2.21 -11.38
C LYS A 183 18.31 -3.17 -10.48
N LYS A 184 19.43 -3.67 -10.99
CA LYS A 184 20.45 -4.33 -10.17
C LYS A 184 21.14 -3.26 -9.31
N ARG A 185 21.29 -3.50 -8.02
CA ARG A 185 22.20 -2.73 -7.16
C ARG A 185 23.57 -3.41 -7.23
N GLU A 186 24.56 -2.74 -7.82
CA GLU A 186 25.96 -3.19 -7.75
C GLU A 186 26.51 -2.99 -6.32
N GLY A 187 27.35 -3.94 -5.86
CA GLY A 187 27.57 -4.27 -4.44
C GLY A 187 28.34 -3.28 -3.55
N ASP A 188 28.47 -3.72 -2.28
CA ASP A 188 29.21 -3.20 -1.11
C ASP A 188 28.53 -2.19 -0.16
N GLY A 189 27.33 -1.70 -0.46
CA GLY A 189 26.65 -0.72 0.40
C GLY A 189 25.81 -1.25 1.57
N PHE A 190 25.29 -2.49 1.49
CA PHE A 190 24.22 -2.96 2.40
C PHE A 190 24.72 -3.58 3.73
N GLN A 191 26.02 -3.52 4.02
CA GLN A 191 26.58 -4.00 5.30
C GLN A 191 26.52 -2.99 6.46
N LYS A 192 25.78 -1.88 6.35
CA LYS A 192 25.70 -0.90 7.45
C LYS A 192 24.26 -0.65 7.89
N ASN A 193 24.03 -1.00 9.15
CA ASN A 193 22.94 -0.59 10.05
C ASN A 193 21.67 -1.43 10.01
N ILE A 194 21.79 -2.69 10.42
CA ILE A 194 20.74 -3.34 11.22
C ILE A 194 21.31 -3.45 12.63
N GLN A 195 20.99 -2.47 13.48
CA GLN A 195 21.11 -2.53 14.93
C GLN A 195 19.69 -2.45 15.51
#